data_AF-A0AAV9H7R0-F1
#
_entry.id   AF-A0AAV9H7R0-F1
#
_cell.length_a   1.000
_cell.length_b   1.000
_cell.length_c   1.000
_cell.angle_alpha   90.00
_cell.angle_beta   90.00
_cell.angle_gamma   90.00
#
_symmetry.space_group_name_H-M   'P 1'
#
loop_
_entity.id
_entity.type
_entity.pdbx_description
1 polymer ?
#
loop_
_entity_poly.entity_id
_entity_poly.type
_entity_poly.pdbx_seq_one_letter_code
_entity_poly.pdbx_strand_id
1 'polypeptide(L)'
;ESPVVVVMGTGGGKSILFMLPARCLGGLMVVVVPLVLLRSDIKDRCDQLGIKCVKWDSRRLYEWASVILVTLESAVGESFRYFINR
;
A
#
# COMPACT_ATOMS: atom_id res chain seq x y z
N GLU A 1 -9.72 14.32 -12.45
CA GLU A 1 -8.37 14.55 -11.89
C GLU A 1 -7.34 13.93 -12.82
N SER A 2 -6.16 14.55 -12.94
CA SER A 2 -5.09 14.04 -13.80
C SER A 2 -4.13 13.17 -12.99
N PRO A 3 -3.68 12.01 -13.51
CA PRO A 3 -2.73 11.16 -12.81
C PRO A 3 -1.37 11.88 -12.64
N VAL A 4 -0.71 11.63 -11.51
CA VAL A 4 0.61 12.22 -11.18
C VAL A 4 1.68 11.14 -11.32
N VAL A 5 2.77 11.46 -12.02
CA VAL A 5 3.95 10.61 -12.14
C VAL A 5 5.11 11.27 -11.39
N VAL A 6 5.73 10.53 -10.48
CA VAL A 6 6.87 11.03 -9.69
C VAL A 6 8.10 10.17 -9.97
N VAL A 7 9.20 10.82 -10.37
CA VAL A 7 10.49 10.17 -10.65
C VAL A 7 11.53 10.76 -9.69
N MET A 8 12.09 9.92 -8.83
CA MET A 8 13.15 10.31 -7.88
C MET A 8 14.12 9.14 -7.67
N GLY A 9 15.37 9.43 -7.32
CA GLY A 9 16.36 8.41 -6.93
C GLY A 9 15.94 7.61 -5.69
N THR A 10 16.48 6.40 -5.51
CA THR A 10 16.33 5.63 -4.26
C THR A 10 16.89 6.45 -3.09
N GLY A 11 16.22 6.42 -1.93
CA GLY A 11 16.55 7.30 -0.80
C GLY A 11 16.00 8.73 -0.93
N GLY A 12 15.55 9.18 -2.10
CA GLY A 12 14.96 10.51 -2.32
C GLY A 12 13.58 10.74 -1.72
N GLY A 13 13.14 9.91 -0.77
CA GLY A 13 11.89 10.13 -0.04
C GLY A 13 10.60 9.70 -0.72
N LYS A 14 10.62 9.02 -1.88
CA LYS A 14 9.41 8.59 -2.62
C LYS A 14 8.31 7.95 -1.75
N SER A 15 8.69 7.14 -0.76
CA SER A 15 7.73 6.46 0.11
C SER A 15 6.89 7.42 0.95
N ILE A 16 7.39 8.62 1.26
CA ILE A 16 6.65 9.61 2.06
C ILE A 16 5.37 10.07 1.35
N LEU A 17 5.36 10.04 0.02
CA LEU A 17 4.23 10.47 -0.80
C LEU A 17 2.99 9.60 -0.60
N PHE A 18 3.17 8.38 -0.11
CA PHE A 18 2.07 7.48 0.24
C PHE A 18 1.96 7.30 1.78
N MET A 19 3.09 7.24 2.50
CA MET A 19 3.07 7.03 3.96
C MET A 19 2.48 8.21 4.74
N LEU A 20 2.83 9.45 4.38
CA LEU A 20 2.31 10.65 5.06
C LEU A 20 0.80 10.78 4.91
N PRO A 21 0.21 10.73 3.70
CA PRO A 21 -1.23 10.77 3.56
C PRO A 21 -1.91 9.57 4.25
N ALA A 22 -1.35 8.36 4.22
CA ALA A 22 -1.94 7.23 4.94
C ALA A 22 -1.93 7.36 6.47
N ARG A 23 -1.10 8.26 7.02
CA ARG A 23 -1.02 8.54 8.47
C ARG A 23 -1.89 9.72 8.89
N CYS A 24 -2.02 10.71 8.03
CA CYS A 24 -2.64 12.01 8.33
C CYS A 24 -4.05 12.15 7.73
N LEU A 25 -4.32 11.47 6.62
CA LEU A 25 -5.60 11.49 5.92
C LEU A 25 -6.36 10.20 6.24
N GLY A 26 -7.69 10.31 6.34
CA GLY A 26 -8.56 9.15 6.46
C GLY A 26 -8.67 8.37 5.15
N GLY A 27 -9.19 7.15 5.23
CA GLY A 27 -9.38 6.27 4.07
C GLY A 27 -8.34 5.15 3.98
N LEU A 28 -8.46 4.36 2.92
CA LEU A 28 -7.60 3.21 2.65
C LEU A 28 -6.66 3.51 1.50
N MET A 29 -5.36 3.36 1.73
CA MET A 29 -4.34 3.48 0.69
C MET A 29 -3.90 2.12 0.16
N VAL A 30 -4.06 1.91 -1.15
CA VAL A 30 -3.59 0.72 -1.85
C VAL A 30 -2.24 1.00 -2.51
N VAL A 31 -1.22 0.22 -2.14
CA VAL A 31 0.12 0.33 -2.74
C VAL A 31 0.46 -0.98 -3.44
N VAL A 32 0.58 -0.91 -4.76
CA VAL A 32 1.00 -2.05 -5.60
C VAL A 32 2.52 -2.13 -5.60
N VAL A 33 3.07 -3.27 -5.18
CA VAL A 33 4.52 -3.48 -5.06
C VAL A 33 4.97 -4.66 -5.92
N PRO A 34 6.02 -4.51 -6.76
CA PRO A 34 6.43 -5.57 -7.68
C PRO A 34 7.25 -6.67 -7.02
N LEU A 35 7.89 -6.41 -5.88
CA LEU A 35 8.82 -7.34 -5.23
C LEU A 35 8.34 -7.73 -3.84
N VAL A 36 8.32 -9.03 -3.55
CA VAL A 36 7.88 -9.58 -2.25
C VAL A 36 8.76 -9.11 -1.10
N LEU A 37 10.08 -9.01 -1.31
CA LEU A 37 11.02 -8.49 -0.31
C LEU A 37 10.74 -7.01 0.00
N LEU A 38 10.58 -6.19 -1.04
CA LEU A 38 10.23 -4.78 -0.89
C LEU A 38 8.91 -4.58 -0.14
N ARG A 39 7.95 -5.48 -0.32
CA ARG A 39 6.68 -5.49 0.41
C ARG A 39 6.90 -5.67 1.92
N SER A 40 7.84 -6.50 2.34
CA SER A 40 8.20 -6.65 3.76
C SER A 40 8.86 -5.38 4.28
N ASP A 41 9.85 -4.85 3.57
CA ASP A 41 10.59 -3.65 3.99
C ASP A 41 9.66 -2.44 4.16
N ILE A 42 8.67 -2.28 3.26
CA ILE A 42 7.67 -1.21 3.38
C ILE A 42 6.76 -1.42 4.58
N LYS A 43 6.33 -2.67 4.84
CA LYS A 43 5.52 -2.97 6.02
C LYS A 43 6.27 -2.61 7.29
N ASP A 44 7.52 -3.03 7.42
CA ASP A 44 8.31 -2.82 8.62
C ASP A 44 8.52 -1.32 8.90
N ARG A 45 8.77 -0.53 7.84
CA ARG A 45 8.83 0.95 7.95
C ARG A 45 7.50 1.56 8.36
N CYS A 46 6.38 1.10 7.81
CA CYS A 46 5.07 1.58 8.22
C CYS A 46 4.78 1.27 9.69
N ASP A 47 5.11 0.05 10.15
CA ASP A 47 4.90 -0.38 11.53
C ASP A 47 5.75 0.48 12.50
N GLN A 48 7.00 0.78 12.15
CA GLN A 48 7.88 1.70 12.90
C GLN A 48 7.30 3.12 13.03
N LEU A 49 6.53 3.56 12.03
CA LEU A 49 5.87 4.87 12.01
C LEU A 49 4.45 4.84 12.62
N GLY A 50 4.02 3.69 13.16
CA GLY A 50 2.67 3.52 13.72
C GLY A 50 1.56 3.56 12.68
N ILE A 51 1.88 3.30 11.41
CA ILE A 51 0.92 3.20 10.31
C ILE A 51 0.35 1.78 10.29
N LYS A 52 -0.99 1.66 10.29
CA LYS A 52 -1.70 0.38 10.27
C LYS A 52 -1.58 -0.28 8.89
N CYS A 53 -0.44 -0.90 8.62
CA CYS A 53 -0.07 -1.45 7.32
C CYS A 53 -0.13 -2.98 7.28
N VAL A 54 -0.78 -3.51 6.25
CA VAL A 54 -0.99 -4.96 6.08
C VAL A 54 -0.62 -5.40 4.67
N LYS A 55 -0.17 -6.66 4.56
CA LYS A 55 0.01 -7.32 3.27
C LYS A 55 -1.32 -7.93 2.86
N TRP A 56 -1.75 -7.66 1.64
CA TRP A 56 -2.99 -8.20 1.12
C TRP A 56 -2.93 -9.72 0.93
N ASP A 57 -4.06 -10.35 1.22
CA ASP A 57 -4.41 -11.77 1.17
C ASP A 57 -5.94 -11.85 1.09
N SER A 58 -6.47 -12.72 0.25
CA SER A 58 -7.91 -12.80 -0.03
C SER A 58 -8.76 -13.32 1.13
N ARG A 59 -8.14 -13.90 2.17
CA ARG A 59 -8.85 -14.57 3.28
C ARG A 59 -8.94 -13.72 4.54
N ARG A 60 -8.37 -12.51 4.56
CA ARG A 60 -8.33 -11.64 5.74
C ARG A 60 -9.18 -10.39 5.56
N LEU A 61 -9.72 -9.90 6.68
CA LEU A 61 -10.41 -8.62 6.77
C LEU A 61 -9.43 -7.50 7.14
N TYR A 62 -9.62 -6.32 6.55
CA TYR A 62 -8.69 -5.19 6.65
C TYR A 62 -9.34 -3.90 7.18
N GLU A 63 -10.43 -4.01 7.94
CA GLU A 63 -11.24 -2.86 8.39
C GLU A 63 -10.44 -1.80 9.18
N TRP A 64 -9.39 -2.20 9.87
CA TRP A 64 -8.54 -1.31 10.66
C TRP A 64 -7.31 -0.78 9.90
N ALA A 65 -7.04 -1.27 8.69
CA ALA A 65 -5.82 -0.93 7.95
C ALA A 65 -5.95 0.44 7.28
N SER A 66 -4.90 1.26 7.36
CA SER A 66 -4.79 2.49 6.57
C SER A 66 -3.96 2.28 5.30
N VAL A 67 -3.12 1.24 5.25
CA VAL A 67 -2.33 0.87 4.07
C VAL A 67 -2.47 -0.61 3.79
N ILE A 68 -2.78 -0.96 2.54
CA ILE A 68 -2.73 -2.33 2.02
C ILE A 68 -1.65 -2.43 0.95
N LEU A 69 -0.71 -3.34 1.17
CA LEU A 69 0.33 -3.68 0.20
C LEU A 69 -0.08 -4.90 -0.61
N VAL A 70 -0.25 -4.74 -1.92
CA VAL A 70 -0.67 -5.80 -2.84
C VAL A 70 0.41 -6.06 -3.87
N THR A 71 0.64 -7.32 -4.26
CA THR A 71 1.58 -7.63 -5.36
C THR A 71 0.90 -7.38 -6.71
N LEU A 72 1.69 -7.19 -7.76
CA LEU A 72 1.14 -6.95 -9.11
C LEU A 72 0.19 -8.06 -9.55
N GLU A 73 0.55 -9.32 -9.31
CA GLU A 73 -0.21 -10.51 -9.71
C GLU A 73 -1.54 -10.58 -8.95
N SER A 74 -1.53 -10.21 -7.66
CA SER A 74 -2.75 -10.17 -6.86
C SER A 74 -3.66 -9.01 -7.26
N ALA A 75 -3.08 -7.86 -7.59
CA ALA A 75 -3.82 -6.64 -7.93
C ALA A 75 -4.66 -6.78 -9.21
N VAL A 76 -4.20 -7.59 -10.17
CA VAL A 76 -4.93 -7.87 -11.42
C VAL A 76 -5.95 -9.01 -11.28
N GLY A 77 -5.97 -9.72 -10.14
CA GLY A 77 -6.85 -10.85 -9.91
C GLY A 77 -8.28 -10.45 -9.52
N GLU A 78 -9.24 -11.32 -9.85
CA GLU A 78 -10.67 -11.09 -9.55
C GLU A 78 -10.95 -10.90 -8.06
N SER A 79 -10.25 -11.63 -7.19
CA SER A 79 -10.42 -11.50 -5.74
C SER A 79 -10.07 -10.11 -5.22
N PHE A 80 -9.03 -9.48 -5.76
CA PHE A 80 -8.67 -8.12 -5.39
C PHE A 80 -9.65 -7.10 -5.98
N ARG A 81 -10.10 -7.33 -7.22
CA ARG A 81 -11.14 -6.51 -7.85
C ARG A 81 -12.45 -6.56 -7.05
N TYR A 82 -12.87 -7.72 -6.53
CA TYR A 82 -14.03 -7.81 -5.66
C TYR A 82 -13.82 -7.05 -4.34
N PHE A 83 -12.63 -7.15 -3.76
CA PHE A 83 -12.27 -6.42 -2.54
C PHE A 83 -12.37 -4.89 -2.69
N ILE A 84 -11.90 -4.32 -3.81
CA ILE A 84 -11.91 -2.86 -4.04
C ILE A 84 -13.30 -2.32 -4.44
N ASN A 85 -14.15 -3.15 -5.06
CA ASN A 85 -15.50 -2.74 -5.48
C ASN A 85 -16.58 -2.98 -4.41
N ARG A 86 -16.17 -3.37 -3.20
CA ARG A 86 -17.06 -3.53 -2.06
C ARG A 86 -17.19 -2.21 -1.31
#